data_AF-A0A843E9I3-F1
#
_entry.id   AF-A0A843E9I3-F1
#
_cell.length_a   1.000
_cell.length_b   1.000
_cell.length_c   1.000
_cell.angle_alpha   90.00
_cell.angle_beta   90.00
_cell.angle_gamma   90.00
#
_symmetry.space_group_name_H-M   'P 1'
#
loop_
_entity.id
_entity.type
_entity.pdbx_description
1 polymer ?
#
loop_
_entity_poly.entity_id
_entity_poly.type
_entity_poly.pdbx_seq_one_letter_code
_entity_poly.pdbx_strand_id
1 'polypeptide(L)' 'MYPVLITYKSVATQSDIHSDIDYQGCQLMKFENVLVPIDGSPLSEVAVDLAVHSAGTFASHITFVYV' A
#
# COMPACT_ATOMS: atom_id res chain seq x y z
N MET A 1 -8.71 8.31 -21.92
CA MET A 1 -8.10 8.97 -20.74
C MET A 1 -7.36 7.88 -19.99
N TYR A 2 -6.02 7.89 -20.01
CA TYR A 2 -5.20 6.78 -19.51
C TYR A 2 -5.04 6.86 -17.98
N PRO A 3 -5.03 5.74 -17.23
CA PRO A 3 -4.72 5.77 -15.81
C PRO A 3 -3.22 6.00 -15.57
N VAL A 4 -2.91 6.90 -14.64
CA VAL A 4 -1.54 7.17 -14.17
C VAL A 4 -1.14 6.06 -13.19
N LEU A 5 -0.16 5.25 -13.60
CA LEU A 5 0.47 4.26 -12.74
C LEU A 5 1.56 4.94 -11.89
N ILE A 6 1.32 5.08 -10.59
CA ILE A 6 2.32 5.55 -9.63
C ILE A 6 3.21 4.35 -9.27
N THR A 7 4.46 4.35 -9.76
CA THR A 7 5.48 3.33 -9.41
C THR A 7 6.28 3.82 -8.20
N TYR A 8 6.29 3.08 -7.10
CA TYR A 8 7.22 3.31 -5.98
C TYR A 8 8.42 2.36 -6.09
N LYS A 9 9.63 2.88 -5.88
CA LYS A 9 10.87 2.10 -5.79
C LYS A 9 11.01 1.56 -4.36
N SER A 10 10.98 0.24 -4.19
CA SER A 10 11.25 -0.43 -2.91
C SER A 10 12.76 -0.50 -2.65
N VAL A 11 13.19 -0.10 -1.45
CA VAL A 11 14.57 -0.25 -0.97
C VAL A 11 14.57 -1.42 0.01
N ALA A 12 15.01 -2.60 -0.44
CA ALA A 12 15.14 -3.79 0.39
C ALA A 12 16.48 -3.77 1.14
N THR A 13 16.45 -3.64 2.46
CA THR A 13 17.57 -4.00 3.35
C THR A 13 17.40 -5.45 3.81
N GLN A 14 18.37 -6.28 3.46
CA GLN A 14 18.38 -7.73 3.64
C GLN A 14 19.27 -8.11 4.81
N SER A 15 18.71 -8.75 5.84
CA SER A 15 19.47 -9.50 6.85
C SER A 15 18.62 -10.62 7.47
N ASP A 16 19.02 -11.84 7.14
CA ASP A 16 18.89 -13.11 7.87
C ASP A 16 17.52 -13.82 7.98
N ILE A 17 17.45 -15.03 7.39
CA ILE A 17 17.03 -16.33 7.98
C ILE A 17 17.03 -17.39 6.85
N HIS A 18 17.54 -18.60 7.14
CA HIS A 18 17.66 -19.75 6.22
C HIS A 18 16.94 -20.96 6.84
N SER A 19 15.83 -21.43 6.23
CA SER A 19 15.30 -22.80 6.41
C SER A 19 14.10 -23.08 5.50
N ASP A 20 14.40 -23.59 4.31
CA ASP A 20 13.86 -24.82 3.71
C ASP A 20 12.34 -25.03 3.47
N ILE A 21 11.50 -23.99 3.36
CA ILE A 21 10.30 -24.00 2.49
C ILE A 21 10.03 -22.56 2.02
N ASP A 22 10.82 -22.06 1.09
CA ASP A 22 11.00 -20.62 1.11
C ASP A 22 10.26 -19.93 -0.06
N TYR A 23 9.10 -19.34 0.27
CA TYR A 23 8.36 -18.33 -0.51
C TYR A 23 9.26 -17.10 -0.78
N GLN A 24 10.43 -17.28 -1.41
CA GLN A 24 11.40 -16.22 -1.66
C GLN A 24 10.95 -15.40 -2.85
N GLY A 25 10.10 -14.41 -2.60
CA GLY A 25 9.79 -13.39 -3.59
C GLY A 25 8.60 -12.52 -3.24
N CYS A 26 7.65 -13.04 -2.46
CA CYS A 26 6.67 -12.18 -1.81
C CYS A 26 7.28 -11.68 -0.51
N GLN A 27 8.31 -10.82 -0.59
CA GLN A 27 8.45 -9.84 0.48
C GLN A 27 7.08 -9.18 0.57
N LEU A 28 6.39 -9.41 1.68
CA LEU A 28 5.18 -8.69 2.04
C LEU A 28 5.57 -7.22 2.03
N MET A 29 5.35 -6.57 0.89
CA MET A 29 5.65 -5.16 0.68
C MET A 29 4.76 -4.42 1.65
N LYS A 30 5.33 -4.11 2.81
CA LYS A 30 4.68 -3.28 3.80
C LYS A 30 4.70 -1.87 3.25
N PHE A 31 3.54 -1.37 2.89
CA PHE A 31 3.39 0.04 2.56
C PHE A 31 3.62 0.82 3.85
N GLU A 32 4.63 1.67 3.91
CA GLU A 32 4.79 2.56 5.08
C GLU A 32 3.77 3.70 5.04
N ASN A 33 3.45 4.17 3.83
CA ASN A 33 2.59 5.32 3.58
C ASN A 33 1.58 4.98 2.48
N VAL A 34 0.30 5.23 2.74
CA VAL A 34 -0.83 5.01 1.82
C VAL A 34 -1.47 6.37 1.53
N LEU A 35 -1.53 6.76 0.26
CA LEU A 35 -2.15 8.01 -0.19
C LEU A 35 -3.52 7.70 -0.80
N VAL A 36 -4.57 8.39 -0.36
CA VAL A 36 -5.94 8.19 -0.85
C VAL A 36 -6.50 9.52 -1.37
N PRO A 37 -6.73 9.68 -2.68
CA PRO A 37 -7.40 10.85 -3.23
C PRO A 37 -8.91 10.78 -2.95
N ILE A 38 -9.49 11.90 -2.51
CA ILE A 38 -10.91 12.06 -2.20
C ILE A 38 -11.47 13.19 -3.08
N ASP A 39 -12.34 12.83 -4.02
CA ASP A 39 -12.99 13.77 -4.96
C ASP A 39 -14.46 14.06 -4.59
N GLY A 40 -14.95 13.48 -3.49
CA GLY A 40 -16.35 13.61 -3.05
C GLY A 40 -17.34 12.77 -3.85
N SER A 41 -16.87 11.93 -4.77
CA SER A 41 -17.71 10.94 -5.43
C SER A 41 -18.07 9.80 -4.48
N PRO A 42 -19.23 9.14 -4.65
CA PRO A 42 -19.58 7.95 -3.86
C PRO A 42 -18.54 6.82 -3.97
N LEU A 43 -17.80 6.76 -5.07
CA LEU A 43 -16.74 5.77 -5.24
C LEU A 43 -15.52 6.08 -4.37
N SER A 44 -15.18 7.36 -4.18
CA SER A 44 -14.10 7.76 -3.29
C SER A 44 -14.38 7.44 -1.83
N GLU A 45 -15.64 7.49 -1.40
CA GLU A 45 -16.05 7.09 -0.04
C GLU A 45 -15.78 5.60 0.21
N VAL A 46 -16.10 4.73 -0.76
CA VAL A 46 -15.81 3.29 -0.66
C VAL A 46 -14.30 3.01 -0.65
N ALA A 47 -13.50 3.82 -1.35
CA ALA A 47 -12.05 3.69 -1.34
C ALA A 47 -11.43 3.99 0.04
N VAL A 48 -12.09 4.82 0.88
CA VAL A 48 -11.65 5.10 2.25
C VAL A 48 -11.66 3.84 3.10
N ASP A 49 -12.76 3.08 3.09
CA ASP A 49 -12.91 1.87 3.91
C ASP A 49 -11.84 0.82 3.55
N LEU A 50 -11.59 0.63 2.25
CA LEU A 50 -10.56 -0.29 1.78
C LEU A 50 -9.16 0.17 2.17
N ALA A 51 -8.87 1.46 2.09
CA ALA A 51 -7.58 2.02 2.47
C ALA A 51 -7.33 1.85 3.97
N VAL A 52 -8.31 2.16 4.82
CA VAL A 52 -8.25 2.00 6.28
C VAL A 52 -8.01 0.53 6.65
N HIS A 53 -8.76 -0.39 6.05
CA HIS A 53 -8.57 -1.82 6.28
C HIS A 53 -7.16 -2.30 5.91
N SER A 54 -6.67 -1.84 4.76
CA SER A 54 -5.34 -2.19 4.24
C SER A 54 -4.24 -1.63 5.14
N ALA A 55 -4.30 -0.35 5.49
CA ALA A 55 -3.30 0.28 6.36
C ALA A 55 -3.30 -0.29 7.77
N GLY A 56 -4.46 -0.68 8.31
CA GLY A 56 -4.56 -1.38 9.59
C GLY A 56 -3.83 -2.71 9.57
N THR A 57 -3.98 -3.47 8.47
CA THR A 57 -3.30 -4.76 8.27
C THR A 57 -1.77 -4.60 8.18
N PHE A 58 -1.31 -3.52 7.54
CA PHE A 58 0.12 -3.29 7.29
C PHE A 58 0.74 -2.27 8.24
N ALA A 59 0.04 -1.80 9.29
CA ALA A 59 0.50 -0.73 10.18
C ALA A 59 1.08 0.48 9.43
N SER A 60 0.39 0.91 8.38
CA SER A 60 0.78 2.00 7.48
C SER A 60 0.19 3.33 7.93
N HIS A 61 0.88 4.43 7.63
CA HIS A 61 0.30 5.77 7.75
C HIS A 61 -0.59 6.08 6.54
N ILE A 62 -1.83 6.53 6.79
CA ILE A 62 -2.72 7.00 5.71
C ILE A 62 -2.70 8.52 5.63
N THR A 63 -2.65 9.05 4.41
CA THR A 63 -2.93 10.45 4.10
C THR A 63 -4.07 10.54 3.09
N PHE A 64 -5.12 11.29 3.46
CA PHE A 64 -6.21 11.64 2.55
C PHE A 64 -5.91 12.98 1.88
N VAL A 65 -6.09 13.06 0.56
CA VAL A 65 -5.88 14.29 -0.22
C VAL A 65 -7.15 14.62 -0.98
N TYR A 66 -7.73 15.78 -0.69
CA TYR A 66 -8.85 16.29 -1.47
C TYR A 66 -8.33 16.85 -2.81
N VAL A 67 -9.00 16.45 -3.90
CA VAL A 67 -8.67 16.84 -5.28
C VAL A 67 -9.87 17.41 -6.01
#